data_AF-A0A1S2PPN3-F1
#
_entry.id   AF-A0A1S2PPN3-F1
#
_cell.length_a   1.000
_cell.length_b   1.000
_cell.length_c   1.000
_cell.angle_alpha   90.00
_cell.angle_beta   90.00
_cell.angle_gamma   90.00
#
_symmetry.space_group_name_H-M   'P 1'
#
loop_
_entity.id
_entity.type
_entity.pdbx_description
1 polymer ?
#
loop_
_entity_poly.entity_id
_entity_poly.type
_entity_poly.pdbx_seq_one_letter_code
_entity_poly.pdbx_strand_id
1 'polypeptide(L)' 'MPAPDRWGEVFGDDTAAMIDRLVHHAEVISMKGDSYRMRGRDIGRIPPANPGE' A
#
# COMPACT_ATOMS: atom_id res chain seq x y z
N MET A 1 13.58 -5.57 -3.72
CA MET A 1 12.40 -4.68 -3.62
C MET A 1 11.26 -5.30 -4.41
N PRO A 2 10.37 -6.10 -3.81
CA PRO A 2 9.15 -6.53 -4.50
C PRO A 2 8.02 -5.54 -4.19
N ALA A 3 7.59 -4.78 -5.19
CA ALA A 3 6.20 -4.37 -5.43
C ALA A 3 6.19 -3.48 -6.69
N PRO A 4 5.36 -3.77 -7.72
CA PRO A 4 3.93 -3.49 -7.59
C PRO A 4 3.05 -4.33 -8.55
N ASP A 5 2.92 -5.65 -8.37
CA ASP A 5 2.10 -6.49 -9.27
C ASP A 5 0.65 -5.97 -9.43
N ARG A 6 0.10 -5.34 -8.38
CA ARG A 6 -1.23 -4.72 -8.42
C ARG A 6 -1.36 -3.51 -9.33
N TRP A 7 -0.28 -2.79 -9.63
CA TRP A 7 -0.38 -1.65 -10.53
C TRP A 7 -0.52 -2.12 -11.98
N GLY A 8 0.04 -3.28 -12.33
CA GLY A 8 -0.18 -3.92 -13.63
C GLY A 8 -1.66 -4.25 -13.88
N GLU A 9 -2.42 -4.60 -12.84
CA GLU A 9 -3.88 -4.81 -12.92
C GLU A 9 -4.66 -3.53 -13.28
N VAL A 10 -4.13 -2.36 -12.93
CA VAL A 10 -4.80 -1.06 -13.14
C VAL A 10 -4.32 -0.38 -14.42
N PHE A 11 -3.03 -0.46 -14.72
CA PHE A 11 -2.38 0.33 -15.77
C PHE A 11 -1.84 -0.53 -16.94
N GLY A 12 -1.88 -1.86 -16.85
CA GLY A 12 -1.48 -2.78 -17.91
C GLY A 12 0.03 -3.05 -17.99
N ASP A 13 0.49 -3.62 -19.11
CA ASP A 13 1.82 -4.23 -19.21
C ASP A 13 3.00 -3.23 -19.15
N ASP A 14 2.79 -1.97 -19.54
CA ASP A 14 3.85 -0.93 -19.55
C ASP A 14 4.05 -0.22 -18.20
N THR A 15 3.35 -0.68 -17.16
CA THR A 15 3.34 -0.05 -15.82
C THR A 15 4.73 0.05 -15.20
N ALA A 16 5.60 -0.92 -15.44
CA ALA A 16 6.94 -0.95 -14.84
C ALA A 16 7.80 0.24 -15.26
N ALA A 17 7.80 0.60 -16.55
CA ALA A 17 8.56 1.73 -17.08
C ALA A 17 8.02 3.08 -16.58
N MET A 18 6.72 3.17 -16.33
CA MET A 18 6.12 4.37 -15.75
C MET A 18 6.53 4.56 -14.29
N ILE A 19 6.50 3.49 -13.49
CA ILE A 19 6.90 3.53 -12.07
C ILE A 19 8.38 3.90 -11.94
N ASP A 20 9.24 3.33 -12.79
CA ASP A 20 10.67 3.67 -12.83
C ASP A 20 10.90 5.17 -13.01
N ARG A 21 10.26 5.79 -14.02
CA ARG A 21 10.38 7.24 -14.27
C ARG A 21 9.87 8.10 -13.11
N LEU A 22 8.78 7.72 -12.46
CA LEU A 22 8.21 8.46 -11.33
C LEU A 22 9.10 8.36 -10.08
N VAL A 23 9.64 7.18 -9.80
CA VAL A 23 10.46 6.92 -8.61
C VAL A 23 11.88 7.48 -8.78
N HIS A 24 12.38 7.64 -10.02
CA HIS A 24 13.73 8.12 -10.30
C HIS A 24 14.07 9.48 -9.64
N HIS A 25 13.09 10.38 -9.53
CA HIS A 25 13.25 11.70 -8.91
C HIS A 25 12.31 11.91 -7.71
N ALA A 26 11.85 10.84 -7.08
CA ALA A 26 10.95 10.90 -5.93
C ALA A 26 11.55 10.25 -4.69
N GLU A 27 11.15 10.74 -3.52
CA GLU A 27 11.36 10.05 -2.26
C GLU A 27 10.15 9.17 -1.94
N VAL A 28 10.37 7.89 -1.68
CA VAL A 28 9.30 6.93 -1.38
C VAL A 28 9.09 6.84 0.13
N ILE A 29 7.99 7.40 0.62
CA ILE A 29 7.62 7.36 2.04
C ILE A 29 6.61 6.24 2.27
N SER A 30 7.05 5.17 2.94
CA SER A 30 6.17 4.08 3.38
C SER A 30 5.40 4.48 4.64
N MET A 31 4.10 4.68 4.52
CA MET A 31 3.24 5.01 5.66
C MET A 31 2.51 3.77 6.19
N LYS A 32 2.29 3.74 7.50
CA LYS A 32 1.53 2.70 8.21
C LYS A 32 0.54 3.35 9.17
N GLY A 33 -0.48 2.58 9.55
CA GLY A 33 -1.52 3.02 10.48
C GLY A 33 -2.85 3.29 9.77
N ASP A 34 -3.89 3.44 10.59
CA ASP A 34 -5.24 3.61 10.09
C ASP A 34 -5.46 5.01 9.52
N SER A 35 -6.43 5.12 8.63
CA SER A 35 -6.83 6.40 8.05
C SER A 35 -7.20 7.39 9.14
N TYR A 36 -6.57 8.57 9.13
CA TYR A 36 -6.88 9.65 10.07
C TYR A 36 -8.37 10.00 10.09
N ARG A 37 -9.06 9.95 8.93
CA ARG A 37 -10.51 10.23 8.83
C ARG A 37 -11.37 9.24 9.61
N MET A 38 -10.83 8.07 9.90
CA MET A 38 -11.49 7.01 10.66
C MET A 38 -11.18 7.11 12.16
N ARG A 39 -10.39 8.10 12.59
CA ARG A 39 -10.16 8.36 14.01
C ARG A 39 -11.48 8.65 14.71
N GLY A 40 -11.81 7.83 15.72
CA GLY A 40 -13.07 7.93 16.46
C GLY A 40 -14.27 7.29 15.77
N ARG A 41 -14.08 6.65 14.62
CA ARG A 41 -15.06 5.71 14.04
C ARG A 41 -14.55 4.30 14.32
N ASP A 42 -15.26 3.54 15.14
CA ASP A 42 -15.02 2.10 15.32
C ASP A 42 -15.40 1.37 14.03
N ILE A 43 -14.54 1.44 13.03
CA ILE A 43 -14.64 0.59 11.84
C ILE A 43 -13.84 -0.68 12.11
N GLY A 44 -14.40 -1.52 12.99
CA GLY A 44 -14.05 -2.93 13.14
C GLY A 44 -12.56 -3.23 13.03
N ARG A 45 -11.77 -2.80 14.01
CA ARG A 45 -10.42 -3.35 14.22
C ARG A 45 -10.58 -4.86 14.25
N ILE A 46 -10.20 -5.56 13.17
CA ILE A 46 -10.12 -7.02 13.19
C ILE A 46 -9.09 -7.31 14.29
N PRO A 47 -9.48 -8.04 15.35
CA PRO A 47 -8.52 -8.43 16.38
C PRO A 47 -7.35 -9.10 15.68
N PRO A 48 -6.08 -8.80 16.05
CA PRO A 48 -4.97 -9.61 15.55
C PRO A 48 -5.32 -11.07 15.87
N ALA A 49 -5.34 -11.93 14.85
CA ALA A 49 -5.57 -13.35 15.04
C ALA A 49 -4.62 -13.83 16.14
N ASN A 50 -5.20 -14.35 17.24
CA ASN A 50 -4.46 -14.76 18.43
C ASN A 50 -3.26 -15.64 18.01
N PRO A 51 -2.02 -15.29 18.36
CA PRO A 51 -0.91 -16.23 18.30
C PRO A 51 -0.99 -17.08 19.58
N GLY A 52 -1.77 -18.15 19.52
CA GLY A 52 -2.08 -18.99 20.69
C GLY A 52 -2.57 -20.40 20.38
N GLU A 53 -2.34 -20.90 19.17
CA GLU A 53 -2.34 -22.34 18.82
C GLU A 53 -1.03 -22.67 18.08
#